data_AF-A0A3A0FUM9-F1
#
_entry.id   AF-A0A3A0FUM9-F1
#
_cell.length_a   1.000
_cell.length_b   1.000
_cell.length_c   1.000
_cell.angle_alpha   90.00
_cell.angle_beta   90.00
_cell.angle_gamma   90.00
#
_symmetry.space_group_name_H-M   'P 1'
#
loop_
_entity.id
_entity.type
_entity.pdbx_description
1 polymer ?
#
loop_
_entity_poly.entity_id
_entity_poly.type
_entity_poly.pdbx_seq_one_letter_code
_entity_poly.pdbx_strand_id
1 'polypeptide(L)'
;MRDLATETLETLGLLYGTRLGVEQWARALDAIAALIGGNGALLFVRDETVAELQIAARSSRYLAVDAEHYLTTLARDDEIRWVSVLDAAPPRTIVDDEDIWPDRSAYDAMPSVAFLRALHLYHRVAVRPCAHGGWKDSLTVLYDDRRGGIRPSESRRLALLVPHVARAIEVQRPFRLLHQRFGAVLGALDHLGIGVLLLHEGGEILLSNHEAQRILDAKDGLARSPHGRVEANGEPAVRLRAAVDRASRAARLETREASARLEIPRRTRAEPYLVDVAPLRDDAGEVGGAFRGVLVLMIDPEHRELLGIEGLARSYALSPTETLVCRMLAQGMTLREIATGRGVSVETVKSQARSIYAKTRTRNRRELVRRACSIVPPLLDRHGKRIN
;
A
#
# COMPACT_ATOMS: atom_id res chain seq x y z
N MET A 1 -31.64 -14.70 -27.16
CA MET A 1 -30.88 -13.44 -27.08
C MET A 1 -31.40 -12.68 -25.87
N ARG A 2 -30.54 -12.31 -24.92
CA ARG A 2 -30.97 -11.42 -23.82
C ARG A 2 -31.25 -10.03 -24.41
N ASP A 3 -32.17 -9.30 -23.80
CA ASP A 3 -32.47 -7.93 -24.25
C ASP A 3 -31.36 -6.97 -23.79
N LEU A 4 -31.00 -6.04 -24.68
CA LEU A 4 -29.88 -5.12 -24.52
C LEU A 4 -30.06 -4.20 -23.30
N ALA A 5 -31.30 -3.87 -22.96
CA ALA A 5 -31.61 -3.09 -21.76
C ALA A 5 -31.23 -3.84 -20.48
N THR A 6 -31.48 -5.15 -20.42
CA THR A 6 -31.09 -6.00 -19.29
C THR A 6 -29.57 -6.06 -19.16
N GLU A 7 -28.85 -6.31 -20.24
CA GLU A 7 -27.37 -6.38 -20.23
C GLU A 7 -26.72 -5.06 -19.80
N THR A 8 -27.31 -3.93 -20.23
CA THR A 8 -26.86 -2.60 -19.82
C THR A 8 -27.07 -2.38 -18.31
N LEU A 9 -28.26 -2.70 -17.79
CA LEU A 9 -28.56 -2.57 -16.36
C LEU A 9 -27.70 -3.48 -15.49
N GLU A 10 -27.45 -4.71 -15.92
CA GLU A 10 -26.54 -5.65 -15.24
C GLU A 10 -25.11 -5.09 -15.20
N THR A 11 -24.62 -4.54 -16.31
CA THR A 11 -23.28 -3.92 -16.40
C THR A 11 -23.17 -2.72 -15.45
N LEU A 12 -24.22 -1.89 -15.36
CA LEU A 12 -24.27 -0.79 -14.39
C LEU A 12 -24.28 -1.30 -12.95
N GLY A 13 -25.02 -2.38 -12.66
CA GLY A 13 -25.02 -3.03 -11.35
C GLY A 13 -23.62 -3.49 -10.93
N LEU A 14 -22.89 -4.12 -11.85
CA LEU A 14 -21.49 -4.52 -11.64
C LEU A 14 -20.58 -3.31 -11.39
N LEU A 15 -20.72 -2.25 -12.18
CA LEU A 15 -19.95 -1.01 -12.03
C LEU A 15 -20.16 -0.36 -10.67
N TYR A 16 -21.40 -0.27 -10.18
CA TYR A 16 -21.68 0.28 -8.85
C TYR A 16 -21.29 -0.67 -7.72
N GLY A 17 -21.27 -1.98 -7.97
CA GLY A 17 -20.75 -2.98 -7.04
C GLY A 17 -19.26 -2.79 -6.72
N THR A 18 -18.47 -2.31 -7.69
CA THR A 18 -17.00 -2.15 -7.56
C THR A 18 -16.54 -1.34 -6.34
N ARG A 19 -17.43 -0.57 -5.70
CA ARG A 19 -17.22 0.12 -4.40
C ARG A 19 -16.57 -0.76 -3.32
N LEU A 20 -16.70 -2.09 -3.41
CA LEU A 20 -16.28 -3.04 -2.39
C LEU A 20 -14.97 -3.80 -2.68
N GLY A 21 -14.25 -3.54 -3.78
CA GLY A 21 -12.92 -4.12 -4.01
C GLY A 21 -12.43 -4.20 -5.46
N VAL A 22 -11.11 -4.45 -5.64
CA VAL A 22 -10.43 -4.51 -6.95
C VAL A 22 -10.91 -5.69 -7.81
N GLU A 23 -11.27 -6.82 -7.21
CA GLU A 23 -11.71 -8.03 -7.92
C GLU A 23 -13.02 -7.83 -8.71
N GLN A 24 -13.82 -6.83 -8.32
CA GLN A 24 -15.11 -6.56 -8.97
C GLN A 24 -14.95 -5.75 -10.26
N TRP A 25 -13.83 -5.02 -10.42
CA TRP A 25 -13.53 -4.30 -11.64
C TRP A 25 -13.30 -5.23 -12.83
N ALA A 26 -12.69 -6.40 -12.63
CA ALA A 26 -12.48 -7.35 -13.72
C ALA A 26 -13.80 -7.77 -14.38
N ARG A 27 -14.80 -8.12 -13.57
CA ARG A 27 -16.15 -8.48 -14.05
C ARG A 27 -16.87 -7.31 -14.71
N ALA A 28 -16.74 -6.11 -14.15
CA ALA A 28 -17.33 -4.91 -14.75
C ALA A 28 -16.70 -4.59 -16.12
N LEU A 29 -15.37 -4.72 -16.24
CA LEU A 29 -14.64 -4.53 -17.49
C LEU A 29 -14.97 -5.61 -18.53
N ASP A 30 -15.14 -6.87 -18.11
CA ASP A 30 -15.61 -7.95 -18.98
C ASP A 30 -17.00 -7.64 -19.55
N ALA A 31 -17.93 -7.19 -18.69
CA ALA A 31 -19.28 -6.83 -19.09
C ALA A 31 -19.31 -5.61 -20.03
N ILE A 32 -18.51 -4.58 -19.75
CA ILE A 32 -18.36 -3.42 -20.65
C ILE A 32 -17.85 -3.86 -22.02
N ALA A 33 -16.78 -4.66 -22.06
CA ALA A 33 -16.22 -5.15 -23.31
C ALA A 33 -17.27 -5.95 -24.10
N ALA A 34 -17.98 -6.88 -23.45
CA ALA A 34 -19.02 -7.68 -24.09
C ALA A 34 -20.18 -6.82 -24.66
N LEU A 35 -20.65 -5.80 -23.92
CA LEU A 35 -21.78 -4.95 -24.34
C LEU A 35 -21.48 -4.16 -25.64
N ILE A 36 -20.21 -3.86 -25.89
CA ILE A 36 -19.77 -3.17 -27.10
C ILE A 36 -19.06 -4.11 -28.09
N GLY A 37 -19.04 -5.41 -27.80
CA GLY A 37 -18.44 -6.48 -28.60
C GLY A 37 -16.92 -6.43 -28.71
N GLY A 38 -16.26 -5.86 -27.70
CA GLY A 38 -14.82 -5.96 -27.48
C GLY A 38 -14.41 -7.30 -26.87
N ASN A 39 -13.14 -7.63 -27.03
CA ASN A 39 -12.50 -8.84 -26.52
C ASN A 39 -11.83 -8.64 -25.15
N GLY A 40 -11.53 -7.40 -24.78
CA GLY A 40 -10.90 -7.09 -23.51
C GLY A 40 -10.97 -5.59 -23.21
N ALA A 41 -10.86 -5.25 -21.93
CA ALA A 41 -10.82 -3.88 -21.46
C ALA A 41 -9.77 -3.68 -20.35
N LEU A 42 -9.21 -2.47 -20.31
CA LEU A 42 -8.23 -2.00 -19.35
C LEU A 42 -8.68 -0.64 -18.80
N LEU A 43 -8.43 -0.42 -17.51
CA LEU A 43 -8.52 0.88 -16.89
C LEU A 43 -7.12 1.34 -16.51
N PHE A 44 -6.62 2.36 -17.19
CA PHE A 44 -5.36 3.00 -16.83
C PHE A 44 -5.59 4.19 -15.91
N VAL A 45 -4.63 4.43 -15.04
CA VAL A 45 -4.53 5.61 -14.19
C VAL A 45 -3.12 6.16 -14.32
N ARG A 46 -3.01 7.46 -14.55
CA ARG A 46 -1.74 8.19 -14.52
C ARG A 46 -1.80 9.24 -13.43
N ASP A 47 -0.88 9.13 -12.47
CA ASP A 47 -0.65 10.16 -11.44
C ASP A 47 0.22 11.27 -12.02
N GLU A 48 -0.22 12.53 -11.96
CA GLU A 48 0.59 13.66 -12.44
C GLU A 48 1.84 13.90 -11.57
N THR A 49 1.87 13.39 -10.33
CA THR A 49 3.03 13.54 -9.43
C THR A 49 4.17 12.56 -9.74
N VAL A 50 3.85 11.37 -10.26
CA VAL A 50 4.82 10.30 -10.58
C VAL A 50 5.05 10.18 -12.10
N ALA A 51 4.19 10.78 -12.92
CA ALA A 51 4.19 10.77 -14.38
C ALA A 51 4.19 9.38 -15.06
N GLU A 52 4.05 8.29 -14.29
CA GLU A 52 3.99 6.91 -14.79
C GLU A 52 2.55 6.45 -15.03
N LEU A 53 2.36 5.70 -16.12
CA LEU A 53 1.10 5.06 -16.48
C LEU A 53 0.98 3.71 -15.74
N GLN A 54 -0.14 3.48 -15.07
CA GLN A 54 -0.42 2.23 -14.36
C GLN A 54 -1.73 1.61 -14.82
N ILE A 55 -1.80 0.27 -14.87
CA ILE A 55 -3.07 -0.45 -15.03
C ILE A 55 -3.72 -0.57 -13.65
N ALA A 56 -4.83 0.16 -13.45
CA ALA A 56 -5.60 0.10 -12.21
C ALA A 56 -6.54 -1.10 -12.16
N ALA A 57 -7.05 -1.54 -13.31
CA ALA A 57 -7.85 -2.75 -13.43
C ALA A 57 -7.80 -3.32 -14.85
N ARG A 58 -8.06 -4.63 -14.96
CA ARG A 58 -8.07 -5.38 -16.22
C ARG A 58 -9.22 -6.38 -16.25
N SER A 59 -9.80 -6.54 -17.43
CA SER A 59 -10.69 -7.66 -17.78
C SER A 59 -10.00 -9.01 -17.56
N SER A 60 -10.78 -10.07 -17.40
CA SER A 60 -10.29 -11.44 -17.18
C SER A 60 -9.44 -11.99 -18.35
N ARG A 61 -9.54 -11.35 -19.52
CA ARG A 61 -8.80 -11.73 -20.72
C ARG A 61 -7.29 -11.55 -20.59
N TYR A 62 -6.83 -10.54 -19.85
CA TYR A 62 -5.41 -10.34 -19.60
C TYR A 62 -4.96 -11.26 -18.48
N LEU A 63 -3.81 -11.92 -18.58
CA LEU A 63 -3.14 -12.48 -17.40
C LEU A 63 -2.32 -11.38 -16.71
N ALA A 64 -2.02 -11.54 -15.42
CA ALA A 64 -1.21 -10.57 -14.68
C ALA A 64 0.17 -10.37 -15.33
N VAL A 65 0.78 -11.49 -15.71
CA VAL A 65 2.12 -11.55 -16.31
C VAL A 65 2.17 -10.86 -17.66
N ASP A 66 1.12 -11.04 -18.49
CA ASP A 66 1.03 -10.42 -19.81
C ASP A 66 0.84 -8.90 -19.70
N ALA A 67 0.01 -8.45 -18.76
CA ALA A 67 -0.21 -7.02 -18.51
C ALA A 67 1.05 -6.32 -17.99
N GLU A 68 1.80 -6.98 -17.10
CA GLU A 68 3.06 -6.46 -16.57
C GLU A 68 4.15 -6.41 -17.65
N HIS A 69 4.30 -7.46 -18.46
CA HIS A 69 5.23 -7.48 -19.58
C HIS A 69 4.92 -6.37 -20.59
N TYR A 70 3.64 -6.22 -20.96
CA TYR A 70 3.19 -5.14 -21.85
C TYR A 70 3.59 -3.77 -21.33
N LEU A 71 3.21 -3.41 -20.09
CA LEU A 71 3.49 -2.10 -19.50
C LEU A 71 4.99 -1.79 -19.38
N THR A 72 5.77 -2.76 -18.91
CA THR A 72 7.18 -2.52 -18.55
C THR A 72 8.10 -2.52 -19.75
N THR A 73 7.77 -3.30 -20.79
CA THR A 73 8.70 -3.63 -21.88
C THR A 73 8.24 -3.08 -23.23
N LEU A 74 6.93 -3.02 -23.50
CA LEU A 74 6.41 -2.81 -24.86
C LEU A 74 5.59 -1.52 -25.01
N ALA A 75 4.95 -1.05 -23.94
CA ALA A 75 3.92 -0.01 -23.98
C ALA A 75 4.44 1.42 -24.22
N ARG A 76 5.75 1.68 -24.10
CA ARG A 76 6.29 3.04 -24.02
C ARG A 76 5.91 3.91 -25.22
N ASP A 77 6.10 3.44 -26.45
CA ASP A 77 5.91 4.30 -27.62
C ASP A 77 4.43 4.42 -28.04
N ASP A 78 3.65 3.34 -27.90
CA ASP A 78 2.22 3.33 -28.23
C ASP A 78 1.38 4.09 -27.20
N GLU A 79 1.51 3.77 -25.90
CA GLU A 79 0.67 4.36 -24.86
C GLU A 79 0.93 5.85 -24.67
N ILE A 80 2.15 6.35 -24.90
CA ILE A 80 2.43 7.79 -24.81
C ILE A 80 1.59 8.57 -25.83
N ARG A 81 1.42 8.03 -27.05
CA ARG A 81 0.63 8.70 -28.08
C ARG A 81 -0.86 8.68 -27.74
N TRP A 82 -1.37 7.56 -27.26
CA TRP A 82 -2.74 7.45 -26.73
C TRP A 82 -3.00 8.47 -25.61
N VAL A 83 -2.11 8.54 -24.63
CA VAL A 83 -2.19 9.50 -23.52
C VAL A 83 -2.21 10.94 -24.04
N SER A 84 -1.34 11.28 -25.00
CA SER A 84 -1.27 12.62 -25.57
C SER A 84 -2.58 13.05 -26.25
N VAL A 85 -3.19 12.17 -27.05
CA VAL A 85 -4.45 12.49 -27.74
C VAL A 85 -5.63 12.54 -26.78
N LEU A 86 -5.74 11.55 -25.88
CA LEU A 86 -6.80 11.53 -24.85
C LEU A 86 -6.72 12.74 -23.92
N ASP A 87 -5.51 13.26 -23.68
CA ASP A 87 -5.31 14.45 -22.87
C ASP A 87 -5.81 15.72 -23.56
N ALA A 88 -5.59 15.83 -24.88
CA ALA A 88 -6.03 16.95 -25.70
C ALA A 88 -7.54 16.91 -26.01
N ALA A 89 -8.13 15.71 -26.11
CA ALA A 89 -9.54 15.55 -26.42
C ALA A 89 -10.44 15.96 -25.24
N PRO A 90 -11.63 16.56 -25.47
CA PRO A 90 -12.59 16.80 -24.39
C PRO A 90 -12.91 15.52 -23.61
N PRO A 91 -13.13 15.58 -22.29
CA PRO A 91 -13.52 14.41 -21.49
C PRO A 91 -14.74 13.71 -22.10
N ARG A 92 -14.76 12.37 -22.02
CA ARG A 92 -15.80 11.50 -22.57
C ARG A 92 -15.89 11.48 -24.10
N THR A 93 -14.91 12.07 -24.80
CA THR A 93 -14.72 11.85 -26.23
C THR A 93 -14.15 10.46 -26.43
N ILE A 94 -14.85 9.66 -27.24
CA ILE A 94 -14.40 8.33 -27.66
C ILE A 94 -13.42 8.54 -28.81
N VAL A 95 -12.23 7.96 -28.68
CA VAL A 95 -11.16 8.03 -29.69
C VAL A 95 -10.81 6.60 -30.08
N ASP A 96 -10.70 6.32 -31.37
CA ASP A 96 -10.31 5.01 -31.88
C ASP A 96 -8.86 4.98 -32.36
N ASP A 97 -8.37 3.78 -32.72
CA ASP A 97 -6.98 3.58 -33.10
C ASP A 97 -6.64 4.18 -34.47
N GLU A 98 -7.64 4.46 -35.32
CA GLU A 98 -7.44 5.13 -36.61
C GLU A 98 -7.24 6.64 -36.41
N ASP A 99 -7.91 7.24 -35.41
CA ASP A 99 -7.66 8.64 -35.00
C ASP A 99 -6.23 8.84 -34.47
N ILE A 100 -5.69 7.85 -33.74
CA ILE A 100 -4.35 7.91 -33.15
C ILE A 100 -3.26 7.59 -34.18
N TRP A 101 -3.48 6.52 -34.94
CA TRP A 101 -2.53 5.94 -35.89
C TRP A 101 -3.13 5.84 -37.30
N PRO A 102 -3.18 6.96 -38.05
CA PRO A 102 -3.68 6.96 -39.43
C PRO A 102 -2.84 6.08 -40.37
N ASP A 103 -1.53 6.00 -40.12
CA ASP A 103 -0.64 5.07 -40.82
C ASP A 103 -0.65 3.69 -40.14
N ARG A 104 -1.49 2.80 -40.67
CA ARG A 104 -1.62 1.42 -40.17
C ARG A 104 -0.37 0.59 -40.37
N SER A 105 0.47 0.91 -41.36
CA SER A 105 1.70 0.14 -41.59
C SER A 105 2.72 0.36 -40.48
N ALA A 106 2.83 1.61 -39.99
CA ALA A 106 3.67 1.94 -38.85
C ALA A 106 3.12 1.35 -37.54
N TYR A 107 1.80 1.38 -37.34
CA TYR A 107 1.16 0.79 -36.16
C TYR A 107 1.35 -0.73 -36.11
N ASP A 108 1.10 -1.42 -37.22
CA ASP A 108 1.21 -2.89 -37.30
C ASP A 108 2.64 -3.40 -37.13
N ALA A 109 3.64 -2.56 -37.40
CA ALA A 109 5.04 -2.89 -37.20
C ALA A 109 5.49 -2.84 -35.73
N MET A 110 4.65 -2.32 -34.81
CA MET A 110 5.05 -2.14 -33.41
C MET A 110 5.11 -3.47 -32.64
N PRO A 111 6.15 -3.68 -31.81
CA PRO A 111 6.23 -4.85 -30.93
C PRO A 111 5.03 -4.98 -29.97
N SER A 112 4.50 -3.86 -29.46
CA SER A 112 3.30 -3.82 -28.62
C SER A 112 2.07 -4.36 -29.35
N VAL A 113 1.88 -3.98 -30.62
CA VAL A 113 0.75 -4.39 -31.46
C VAL A 113 0.87 -5.87 -31.84
N ALA A 114 2.06 -6.34 -32.19
CA ALA A 114 2.31 -7.76 -32.44
C ALA A 114 1.98 -8.62 -31.21
N PHE A 115 2.38 -8.17 -30.01
CA PHE A 115 2.06 -8.83 -28.74
C PHE A 115 0.54 -8.86 -28.48
N LEU A 116 -0.15 -7.72 -28.61
CA LEU A 116 -1.59 -7.65 -28.41
C LEU A 116 -2.35 -8.53 -29.41
N ARG A 117 -1.93 -8.56 -30.69
CA ARG A 117 -2.53 -9.43 -31.72
C ARG A 117 -2.45 -10.90 -31.37
N ALA A 118 -1.34 -11.35 -30.76
CA ALA A 118 -1.19 -12.73 -30.28
C ALA A 118 -2.22 -13.09 -29.18
N LEU A 119 -2.76 -12.08 -28.47
CA LEU A 119 -3.81 -12.23 -27.47
C LEU A 119 -5.23 -12.04 -28.05
N HIS A 120 -5.35 -11.85 -29.36
CA HIS A 120 -6.58 -11.50 -30.07
C HIS A 120 -7.13 -10.10 -29.72
N LEU A 121 -6.21 -9.15 -29.54
CA LEU A 121 -6.50 -7.75 -29.23
C LEU A 121 -5.77 -6.86 -30.24
N TYR A 122 -6.49 -6.04 -31.00
CA TYR A 122 -5.89 -5.25 -32.07
C TYR A 122 -6.51 -3.87 -32.17
N HIS A 123 -7.73 -3.77 -32.72
CA HIS A 123 -8.42 -2.49 -32.76
C HIS A 123 -8.69 -2.01 -31.35
N ARG A 124 -8.58 -0.70 -31.14
CA ARG A 124 -8.62 -0.14 -29.81
C ARG A 124 -9.48 1.12 -29.82
N VAL A 125 -10.31 1.23 -28.80
CA VAL A 125 -11.01 2.46 -28.47
C VAL A 125 -10.62 2.86 -27.07
N ALA A 126 -10.42 4.14 -26.86
CA ALA A 126 -10.19 4.68 -25.53
C ALA A 126 -11.04 5.92 -25.28
N VAL A 127 -11.35 6.13 -24.01
CA VAL A 127 -12.08 7.30 -23.56
C VAL A 127 -11.56 7.71 -22.20
N ARG A 128 -11.39 9.02 -22.01
CA ARG A 128 -11.10 9.61 -20.70
C ARG A 128 -12.42 9.85 -19.96
N PRO A 129 -12.75 9.09 -18.89
CA PRO A 129 -14.06 9.22 -18.24
C PRO A 129 -14.17 10.49 -17.39
N CYS A 130 -13.07 10.87 -16.73
CA CYS A 130 -13.00 11.95 -15.74
C CYS A 130 -12.19 13.16 -16.25
N ALA A 131 -12.58 14.36 -15.82
CA ALA A 131 -11.96 15.63 -16.21
C ALA A 131 -11.19 16.34 -15.08
N HIS A 132 -11.27 15.84 -13.84
CA HIS A 132 -10.91 16.60 -12.64
C HIS A 132 -9.95 15.86 -11.69
N GLY A 133 -9.07 16.65 -11.06
CA GLY A 133 -8.00 16.21 -10.15
C GLY A 133 -6.81 15.67 -10.93
N GLY A 134 -5.58 15.91 -10.46
CA GLY A 134 -4.30 15.62 -11.16
C GLY A 134 -3.98 14.13 -11.42
N TRP A 135 -4.97 13.40 -11.92
CA TRP A 135 -4.97 11.99 -12.25
C TRP A 135 -5.73 11.83 -13.56
N LYS A 136 -5.06 11.25 -14.56
CA LYS A 136 -5.63 11.03 -15.89
C LYS A 136 -5.99 9.57 -16.04
N ASP A 137 -7.29 9.27 -16.04
CA ASP A 137 -7.79 7.92 -16.25
C ASP A 137 -8.11 7.70 -17.74
N SER A 138 -7.89 6.49 -18.22
CA SER A 138 -8.45 6.07 -19.50
C SER A 138 -9.08 4.68 -19.39
N LEU A 139 -10.32 4.57 -19.85
CA LEU A 139 -10.94 3.29 -20.13
C LEU A 139 -10.60 2.94 -21.57
N THR A 140 -9.94 1.80 -21.76
CA THR A 140 -9.56 1.27 -23.07
C THR A 140 -10.29 -0.05 -23.29
N VAL A 141 -10.91 -0.21 -24.47
CA VAL A 141 -11.51 -1.48 -24.91
C VAL A 141 -10.86 -1.88 -26.22
N LEU A 142 -10.49 -3.15 -26.33
CA LEU A 142 -9.81 -3.71 -27.49
C LEU A 142 -10.68 -4.79 -28.15
N TYR A 143 -10.56 -4.91 -29.45
CA TYR A 143 -11.35 -5.80 -30.30
C TYR A 143 -10.46 -6.79 -31.05
N ASP A 144 -11.06 -7.89 -31.49
CA ASP A 144 -10.41 -8.83 -32.40
C ASP A 144 -10.12 -8.18 -33.75
N ASP A 145 -8.98 -8.52 -34.34
CA ASP A 145 -8.60 -8.15 -35.70
C ASP A 145 -9.65 -8.57 -36.74
N ARG A 146 -10.27 -9.75 -36.56
CA ARG A 146 -11.27 -10.28 -37.50
C ARG A 146 -12.61 -9.55 -37.46
N ARG A 147 -12.87 -8.78 -36.41
CA ARG A 147 -14.17 -8.13 -36.14
C ARG A 147 -14.20 -6.68 -36.62
N GLY A 148 -13.03 -6.07 -36.79
CA GLY A 148 -12.89 -4.63 -37.02
C GLY A 148 -13.05 -3.82 -35.72
N GLY A 149 -12.90 -2.51 -35.84
CA GLY A 149 -13.06 -1.55 -34.74
C GLY A 149 -14.49 -1.40 -34.21
N ILE A 150 -14.70 -0.33 -33.45
CA ILE A 150 -15.98 -0.02 -32.82
C ILE A 150 -17.02 0.44 -33.85
N ARG A 151 -18.25 -0.09 -33.80
CA ARG A 151 -19.35 0.33 -34.68
C ARG A 151 -20.09 1.54 -34.11
N PRO A 152 -20.80 2.35 -34.93
CA PRO A 152 -21.54 3.52 -34.42
C PRO A 152 -22.58 3.20 -33.33
N SER A 153 -23.25 2.05 -33.41
CA SER A 153 -24.21 1.63 -32.38
C SER A 153 -23.54 1.24 -31.06
N GLU A 154 -22.31 0.72 -31.11
CA GLU A 154 -21.48 0.35 -29.97
C GLU A 154 -20.86 1.58 -29.32
N SER A 155 -20.40 2.54 -30.13
CA SER A 155 -19.91 3.83 -29.67
C SER A 155 -20.99 4.58 -28.88
N ARG A 156 -22.24 4.59 -29.36
CA ARG A 156 -23.38 5.14 -28.59
C ARG A 156 -23.59 4.43 -27.25
N ARG A 157 -23.44 3.11 -27.19
CA ARG A 157 -23.56 2.35 -25.94
C ARG A 157 -22.42 2.66 -24.97
N LEU A 158 -21.18 2.70 -25.46
CA LEU A 158 -20.04 3.10 -24.66
C LEU A 158 -20.25 4.50 -24.09
N ALA A 159 -20.69 5.46 -24.91
CA ALA A 159 -20.97 6.83 -24.50
C ALA A 159 -22.01 6.93 -23.36
N LEU A 160 -23.00 6.02 -23.32
CA LEU A 160 -23.95 5.93 -22.21
C LEU A 160 -23.32 5.41 -20.93
N LEU A 161 -22.34 4.50 -21.03
CA LEU A 161 -21.64 3.93 -19.87
C LEU A 161 -20.56 4.83 -19.29
N VAL A 162 -19.88 5.64 -20.12
CA VAL A 162 -18.74 6.47 -19.69
C VAL A 162 -19.06 7.34 -18.45
N PRO A 163 -20.20 8.04 -18.35
CA PRO A 163 -20.55 8.80 -17.15
C PRO A 163 -20.64 7.96 -15.87
N HIS A 164 -21.10 6.71 -15.99
CA HIS A 164 -21.22 5.80 -14.85
C HIS A 164 -19.86 5.25 -14.42
N VAL A 165 -18.98 4.94 -15.39
CA VAL A 165 -17.58 4.59 -15.11
C VAL A 165 -16.87 5.74 -14.42
N ALA A 166 -17.02 6.97 -14.93
CA ALA A 166 -16.47 8.17 -14.30
C ALA A 166 -16.95 8.31 -12.86
N ARG A 167 -18.25 8.12 -12.61
CA ARG A 167 -18.81 8.21 -11.26
C ARG A 167 -18.30 7.13 -10.32
N ALA A 168 -18.12 5.91 -10.80
CA ALA A 168 -17.55 4.82 -10.01
C ALA A 168 -16.10 5.13 -9.60
N ILE A 169 -15.29 5.64 -10.53
CA ILE A 169 -13.91 6.06 -10.27
C ILE A 169 -13.85 7.23 -9.27
N GLU A 170 -14.65 8.28 -9.49
CA GLU A 170 -14.73 9.45 -8.60
C GLU A 170 -15.08 9.08 -7.16
N VAL A 171 -16.01 8.13 -6.96
CA VAL A 171 -16.40 7.68 -5.61
C VAL A 171 -15.27 6.91 -4.93
N GLN A 172 -14.46 6.17 -5.67
CA GLN A 172 -13.36 5.37 -5.11
C GLN A 172 -12.09 6.20 -4.83
N ARG A 173 -11.88 7.30 -5.56
CA ARG A 173 -10.66 8.11 -5.50
C ARG A 173 -10.32 8.62 -4.09
N PRO A 174 -11.24 9.28 -3.36
CA PRO A 174 -10.97 9.72 -1.98
C PRO A 174 -10.60 8.55 -1.07
N PHE A 175 -11.28 7.41 -1.21
CA PHE A 175 -11.02 6.21 -0.42
C PHE A 175 -9.63 5.63 -0.70
N ARG A 176 -9.21 5.55 -1.96
CA ARG A 176 -7.86 5.07 -2.33
C ARG A 176 -6.76 6.00 -1.82
N LEU A 177 -6.91 7.31 -1.98
CA LEU A 177 -5.93 8.29 -1.50
C LEU A 177 -5.80 8.26 0.03
N LEU A 178 -6.93 8.16 0.72
CA LEU A 178 -6.97 8.05 2.17
C LEU A 178 -6.30 6.74 2.62
N HIS A 179 -6.63 5.61 1.99
CA HIS A 179 -6.01 4.31 2.27
C HIS A 179 -4.50 4.31 2.00
N GLN A 180 -4.02 4.95 0.92
CA GLN A 180 -2.59 5.08 0.62
C GLN A 180 -1.85 5.92 1.67
N ARG A 181 -2.42 7.08 2.05
CA ARG A 181 -1.84 7.94 3.09
C ARG A 181 -1.79 7.22 4.44
N PHE A 182 -2.87 6.54 4.82
CA PHE A 182 -2.90 5.71 6.03
C PHE A 182 -1.88 4.57 5.94
N GLY A 183 -1.77 3.89 4.80
CA GLY A 183 -0.78 2.83 4.58
C GLY A 183 0.66 3.32 4.73
N ALA A 184 0.98 4.52 4.22
CA ALA A 184 2.31 5.12 4.37
C ALA A 184 2.63 5.42 5.84
N VAL A 185 1.67 5.94 6.62
CA VAL A 185 1.84 6.17 8.06
C VAL A 185 2.04 4.85 8.81
N LEU A 186 1.25 3.82 8.50
CA LEU A 186 1.39 2.52 9.13
C LEU A 186 2.73 1.84 8.80
N GLY A 187 3.18 1.94 7.55
CA GLY A 187 4.50 1.44 7.13
C GLY A 187 5.65 2.20 7.79
N ALA A 188 5.50 3.51 8.01
CA ALA A 188 6.46 4.27 8.81
C ALA A 188 6.52 3.79 10.27
N LEU A 189 5.39 3.44 10.88
CA LEU A 189 5.32 2.89 12.23
C LEU A 189 5.87 1.46 12.30
N ASP A 190 5.72 0.67 11.23
CA ASP A 190 6.36 -0.64 11.10
C ASP A 190 7.89 -0.51 11.21
N HIS A 191 8.49 0.47 10.53
CA HIS A 191 9.93 0.72 10.66
C HIS A 191 10.34 1.07 12.09
N LEU A 192 9.50 1.82 12.82
CA LEU A 192 9.79 2.18 14.21
C LEU A 192 9.57 1.02 15.21
N GLY A 193 9.16 -0.17 14.75
CA GLY A 193 8.82 -1.30 15.62
C GLY A 193 7.60 -1.02 16.48
N ILE A 194 6.68 -0.17 15.99
CA ILE A 194 5.43 0.17 16.68
C ILE A 194 4.29 -0.58 16.01
N GLY A 195 3.75 -1.58 16.70
CA GLY A 195 2.51 -2.25 16.30
C GLY A 195 1.31 -1.35 16.52
N VAL A 196 0.44 -1.25 15.52
CA VAL A 196 -0.81 -0.48 15.57
C VAL A 196 -1.99 -1.39 15.29
N LEU A 197 -2.98 -1.35 16.17
CA LEU A 197 -4.31 -1.89 15.92
C LEU A 197 -5.35 -0.78 16.02
N LEU A 198 -6.23 -0.73 15.03
CA LEU A 198 -7.46 0.04 15.12
C LEU A 198 -8.62 -0.91 15.40
N LEU A 199 -9.31 -0.69 16.50
CA LEU A 199 -10.45 -1.49 16.91
C LEU A 199 -11.76 -0.75 16.68
N HIS A 200 -12.79 -1.49 16.31
CA HIS A 200 -14.17 -1.02 16.35
C HIS A 200 -14.66 -0.89 17.81
N GLU A 201 -15.81 -0.26 18.01
CA GLU A 201 -16.40 -0.10 19.34
C GLU A 201 -16.66 -1.44 20.07
N GLY A 202 -16.89 -2.52 19.32
CA GLY A 202 -17.06 -3.88 19.86
C GLY A 202 -15.75 -4.60 20.22
N GLY A 203 -14.58 -3.95 20.05
CA GLY A 203 -13.25 -4.53 20.30
C GLY A 203 -12.71 -5.41 19.17
N GLU A 204 -13.37 -5.41 18.01
CA GLU A 204 -12.94 -6.12 16.80
C GLU A 204 -11.85 -5.35 16.06
N ILE A 205 -10.81 -6.06 15.60
CA ILE A 205 -9.71 -5.44 14.85
C ILE A 205 -10.21 -5.07 13.45
N LEU A 206 -10.27 -3.77 13.18
CA LEU A 206 -10.58 -3.21 11.85
C LEU A 206 -9.32 -3.12 10.98
N LEU A 207 -8.19 -2.76 11.60
CA LEU A 207 -6.93 -2.58 10.90
C LEU A 207 -5.76 -3.00 11.79
N SER A 208 -4.73 -3.56 11.18
CA SER A 208 -3.44 -3.83 11.79
C SER A 208 -2.31 -3.53 10.81
N ASN A 209 -1.21 -2.94 11.29
CA ASN A 209 0.04 -2.86 10.52
C ASN A 209 0.85 -4.17 10.60
N HIS A 210 1.95 -4.25 9.86
CA HIS A 210 2.76 -5.47 9.79
C HIS A 210 3.35 -5.84 11.16
N GLU A 211 3.85 -4.85 11.91
CA GLU A 211 4.44 -5.09 13.22
C GLU A 211 3.41 -5.60 14.23
N ALA A 212 2.18 -5.10 14.19
CA ALA A 212 1.11 -5.63 15.03
C ALA A 212 0.77 -7.08 14.66
N GLN A 213 0.70 -7.40 13.37
CA GLN A 213 0.46 -8.77 12.91
C GLN A 213 1.57 -9.71 13.42
N ARG A 214 2.85 -9.31 13.27
CA ARG A 214 4.00 -10.06 13.78
C ARG A 214 3.88 -10.36 15.28
N ILE A 215 3.55 -9.36 16.10
CA ILE A 215 3.38 -9.52 17.55
C ILE A 215 2.26 -10.51 17.87
N LEU A 216 1.11 -10.41 17.18
CA LEU A 216 -0.04 -11.30 17.40
C LEU A 216 0.22 -12.73 16.91
N ASP A 217 0.91 -12.89 15.79
CA ASP A 217 1.21 -14.19 15.17
C ASP A 217 2.26 -14.98 15.95
N ALA A 218 3.15 -14.29 16.68
CA ALA A 218 4.09 -14.91 17.60
C ALA A 218 3.38 -15.67 18.75
N LYS A 219 2.12 -15.31 19.06
CA LYS A 219 1.29 -15.94 20.11
C LYS A 219 1.99 -16.03 21.47
N ASP A 220 2.89 -15.08 21.74
CA ASP A 220 3.75 -15.04 22.92
C ASP A 220 3.18 -14.12 24.01
N GLY A 221 1.91 -14.32 24.38
CA GLY A 221 1.22 -13.52 25.41
C GLY A 221 0.10 -12.65 24.85
N LEU A 222 0.22 -12.18 23.61
CA LEU A 222 -0.83 -11.55 22.81
C LEU A 222 -1.16 -12.41 21.60
N ALA A 223 -2.42 -12.44 21.18
CA ALA A 223 -2.88 -13.15 20.01
C ALA A 223 -4.16 -12.54 19.44
N ARG A 224 -4.46 -12.88 18.18
CA ARG A 224 -5.76 -12.63 17.56
C ARG A 224 -6.71 -13.79 17.87
N SER A 225 -7.89 -13.47 18.38
CA SER A 225 -8.94 -14.45 18.64
C SER A 225 -9.61 -14.93 17.34
N PRO A 226 -10.32 -16.08 17.35
CA PRO A 226 -11.10 -16.53 16.20
C PRO A 226 -12.17 -15.54 15.74
N HIS A 227 -12.64 -14.68 16.65
CA HIS A 227 -13.61 -13.62 16.38
C HIS A 227 -12.94 -12.29 15.96
N GLY A 228 -11.64 -12.32 15.65
CA GLY A 228 -10.91 -11.16 15.15
C GLY A 228 -10.61 -10.09 16.19
N ARG A 229 -10.61 -10.41 17.49
CA ARG A 229 -10.31 -9.48 18.59
C ARG A 229 -8.87 -9.65 19.08
N VAL A 230 -8.32 -8.62 19.71
CA VAL A 230 -7.04 -8.72 20.41
C VAL A 230 -7.26 -9.38 21.77
N GLU A 231 -6.49 -10.43 22.07
CA GLU A 231 -6.55 -11.14 23.33
C GLU A 231 -5.15 -11.29 23.94
N ALA A 232 -5.09 -11.16 25.27
CA ALA A 232 -3.92 -11.53 26.05
C ALA A 232 -4.18 -12.82 26.82
N ASN A 233 -3.13 -13.43 27.36
CA ASN A 233 -3.24 -14.64 28.18
C ASN A 233 -3.24 -14.31 29.69
N GLY A 234 -4.01 -15.05 30.48
CA GLY A 234 -4.01 -14.96 31.95
C GLY A 234 -4.68 -13.70 32.53
N GLU A 235 -4.21 -13.24 33.69
CA GLU A 235 -4.69 -12.00 34.35
C GLU A 235 -4.63 -10.74 33.46
N PRO A 236 -3.58 -10.53 32.63
CA PRO A 236 -3.52 -9.44 31.66
C PRO A 236 -4.70 -9.39 30.67
N ALA A 237 -5.36 -10.52 30.38
CA ALA A 237 -6.52 -10.60 29.50
C ALA A 237 -7.72 -9.80 30.03
N VAL A 238 -7.90 -9.77 31.35
CA VAL A 238 -8.98 -9.02 31.99
C VAL A 238 -8.67 -7.53 31.93
N ARG A 239 -7.42 -7.15 32.21
CA ARG A 239 -6.95 -5.76 32.17
C ARG A 239 -7.01 -5.16 30.77
N LEU A 240 -6.62 -5.92 29.74
CA LEU A 240 -6.70 -5.49 28.35
C LEU A 240 -8.14 -5.26 27.89
N ARG A 241 -9.05 -6.21 28.18
CA ARG A 241 -10.48 -6.04 27.88
C ARG A 241 -11.07 -4.82 28.58
N ALA A 242 -10.80 -4.65 29.88
CA ALA A 242 -11.27 -3.49 30.63
C ALA A 242 -10.70 -2.16 30.10
N ALA A 243 -9.47 -2.15 29.60
CA ALA A 243 -8.87 -0.98 28.95
C ALA A 243 -9.56 -0.63 27.63
N VAL A 244 -9.79 -1.63 26.76
CA VAL A 244 -10.50 -1.45 25.49
C VAL A 244 -11.94 -0.98 25.73
N ASP A 245 -12.65 -1.57 26.69
CA ASP A 245 -14.02 -1.17 27.03
C ASP A 245 -14.09 0.27 27.55
N ARG A 246 -13.14 0.68 28.41
CA ARG A 246 -13.07 2.06 28.90
C ARG A 246 -12.77 3.04 27.76
N ALA A 247 -11.81 2.72 26.90
CA ALA A 247 -11.49 3.55 25.74
C ALA A 247 -12.68 3.64 24.76
N SER A 248 -13.43 2.57 24.55
CA SER A 248 -14.66 2.61 23.73
C SER A 248 -15.71 3.54 24.32
N ARG A 249 -15.98 3.46 25.64
CA ARG A 249 -16.90 4.39 26.33
C ARG A 249 -16.41 5.84 26.27
N ALA A 250 -15.11 6.07 26.39
CA ALA A 250 -14.51 7.40 26.27
C ALA A 250 -14.66 7.96 24.84
N ALA A 251 -14.50 7.12 23.81
CA ALA A 251 -14.77 7.51 22.42
C ALA A 251 -16.23 7.93 22.20
N ARG A 252 -17.16 7.44 23.03
CA ARG A 252 -18.58 7.81 23.03
C ARG A 252 -18.93 9.03 23.88
N LEU A 253 -17.95 9.65 24.56
CA LEU A 253 -18.15 10.72 25.56
C LEU A 253 -18.89 10.29 26.83
N GLU A 254 -18.94 8.99 27.12
CA GLU A 254 -19.60 8.46 28.32
C GLU A 254 -18.70 8.55 29.57
N THR A 255 -17.38 8.74 29.38
CA THR A 255 -16.41 8.88 30.47
C THR A 255 -15.24 9.80 30.07
N ARG A 256 -14.56 10.39 31.07
CA ARG A 256 -13.38 11.26 30.90
C ARG A 256 -12.05 10.51 31.00
N GLU A 257 -12.03 9.30 31.55
CA GLU A 257 -10.82 8.47 31.59
C GLU A 257 -10.70 7.67 30.29
N ALA A 258 -9.74 8.09 29.46
CA ALA A 258 -9.64 7.67 28.07
C ALA A 258 -8.60 6.57 27.84
N SER A 259 -7.38 6.75 28.36
CA SER A 259 -6.24 5.92 27.99
C SER A 259 -5.75 5.00 29.12
N ALA A 260 -5.16 3.87 28.75
CA ALA A 260 -4.54 2.92 29.67
C ALA A 260 -3.23 2.41 29.09
N ARG A 261 -2.22 2.29 29.96
CA ARG A 261 -0.95 1.62 29.65
C ARG A 261 -0.90 0.28 30.37
N LEU A 262 -0.53 -0.76 29.64
CA LEU A 262 -0.47 -2.13 30.12
C LEU A 262 0.87 -2.74 29.76
N GLU A 263 1.37 -3.59 30.66
CA GLU A 263 2.47 -4.49 30.38
C GLU A 263 1.88 -5.88 30.20
N ILE A 264 2.13 -6.51 29.06
CA ILE A 264 1.63 -7.85 28.75
C ILE A 264 2.80 -8.84 28.81
N PRO A 265 2.85 -9.67 29.87
CA PRO A 265 3.87 -10.70 30.02
C PRO A 265 3.90 -11.67 28.86
N ARG A 266 5.12 -12.06 28.49
CA ARG A 266 5.36 -13.08 27.48
C ARG A 266 5.33 -14.48 28.07
N ARG A 267 4.94 -15.47 27.26
CA ARG A 267 5.02 -16.89 27.63
C ARG A 267 6.49 -17.32 27.71
N THR A 268 7.34 -16.75 26.86
CA THR A 268 8.80 -16.93 26.87
C THR A 268 9.51 -16.31 28.08
N ARG A 269 8.82 -15.50 28.89
CA ARG A 269 9.38 -14.72 30.00
C ARG A 269 10.45 -13.69 29.61
N ALA A 270 10.52 -13.31 28.33
CA ALA A 270 11.26 -12.12 27.92
C ALA A 270 10.55 -10.83 28.40
N GLU A 271 11.16 -9.67 28.16
CA GLU A 271 10.58 -8.37 28.53
C GLU A 271 9.13 -8.23 28.00
N PRO A 272 8.19 -7.75 28.85
CA PRO A 272 6.78 -7.71 28.49
C PRO A 272 6.51 -6.74 27.34
N TYR A 273 5.49 -7.02 26.54
CA TYR A 273 5.01 -6.04 25.56
C TYR A 273 4.44 -4.82 26.28
N LEU A 274 4.79 -3.62 25.80
CA LEU A 274 4.18 -2.39 26.27
C LEU A 274 2.99 -2.06 25.37
N VAL A 275 1.80 -1.95 25.97
CA VAL A 275 0.55 -1.75 25.23
C VAL A 275 -0.14 -0.49 25.73
N ASP A 276 -0.30 0.49 24.85
CA ASP A 276 -1.07 1.71 25.10
C ASP A 276 -2.43 1.60 24.39
N VAL A 277 -3.51 1.83 25.14
CA VAL A 277 -4.90 1.81 24.65
C VAL A 277 -5.47 3.22 24.79
N ALA A 278 -6.02 3.78 23.73
CA ALA A 278 -6.60 5.13 23.72
C ALA A 278 -7.87 5.19 22.87
N PRO A 279 -8.85 6.06 23.18
CA PRO A 279 -10.00 6.28 22.32
C PRO A 279 -9.57 6.96 21.03
N LEU A 280 -10.20 6.58 19.92
CA LEU A 280 -10.08 7.30 18.66
C LEU A 280 -11.45 7.85 18.26
N ARG A 281 -11.48 9.13 17.92
CA ARG A 281 -12.68 9.89 17.55
C ARG A 281 -12.35 10.71 16.32
N ASP A 282 -13.21 10.63 15.31
CA ASP A 282 -13.15 11.56 14.19
C ASP A 282 -14.03 12.78 14.49
N ASP A 283 -13.55 13.67 15.37
CA ASP A 283 -14.30 14.87 15.80
C ASP A 283 -14.42 15.91 14.67
N ALA A 284 -13.57 15.85 13.65
CA ALA A 284 -13.56 16.76 12.50
C ALA A 284 -14.36 16.23 11.30
N GLY A 285 -14.83 14.97 11.34
CA GLY A 285 -15.57 14.33 10.25
C GLY A 285 -14.73 14.08 9.00
N GLU A 286 -13.40 14.01 9.14
CA GLU A 286 -12.43 13.88 8.04
C GLU A 286 -12.47 12.50 7.38
N VAL A 287 -12.98 11.48 8.08
CA VAL A 287 -13.05 10.08 7.63
C VAL A 287 -14.43 9.75 7.03
N GLY A 288 -15.40 10.66 7.13
CA GLY A 288 -16.74 10.47 6.58
C GLY A 288 -17.56 9.44 7.37
N GLY A 289 -18.52 9.94 8.15
CA GLY A 289 -19.20 9.15 9.18
C GLY A 289 -18.44 9.27 10.50
N ALA A 290 -19.14 9.65 11.57
CA ALA A 290 -18.54 9.91 12.88
C ALA A 290 -17.88 8.65 13.46
N PHE A 291 -16.65 8.36 13.05
CA PHE A 291 -15.95 7.15 13.43
C PHE A 291 -15.58 7.22 14.91
N ARG A 292 -15.86 6.12 15.60
CA ARG A 292 -15.59 5.90 17.02
C ARG A 292 -14.94 4.54 17.15
N GLY A 293 -13.82 4.50 17.83
CA GLY A 293 -13.05 3.27 17.99
C GLY A 293 -12.00 3.38 19.07
N VAL A 294 -11.11 2.39 19.07
CA VAL A 294 -10.02 2.31 20.03
C VAL A 294 -8.71 2.10 19.27
N LEU A 295 -7.72 2.94 19.56
CA LEU A 295 -6.36 2.78 19.10
C LEU A 295 -5.58 1.97 20.12
N VAL A 296 -4.90 0.91 19.66
CA VAL A 296 -3.96 0.14 20.48
C VAL A 296 -2.58 0.23 19.84
N LEU A 297 -1.62 0.72 20.60
CA LEU A 297 -0.20 0.76 20.25
C LEU A 297 0.53 -0.33 21.02
N MET A 298 1.38 -1.08 20.34
CA MET A 298 2.14 -2.19 20.91
C MET A 298 3.62 -1.99 20.61
N ILE A 299 4.46 -2.10 21.65
CA ILE A 299 5.90 -2.03 21.51
C ILE A 299 6.48 -3.33 22.04
N ASP A 300 7.36 -3.92 21.23
CA ASP A 300 8.21 -5.05 21.60
C ASP A 300 9.59 -4.50 22.04
N PRO A 301 9.92 -4.54 23.36
CA PRO A 301 11.21 -4.03 23.83
C PRO A 301 12.42 -4.81 23.31
N GLU A 302 12.26 -6.10 23.06
CA GLU A 302 13.31 -7.01 22.57
C GLU A 302 13.50 -6.90 21.05
N HIS A 303 12.43 -6.50 20.34
CA HIS A 303 12.43 -6.30 18.90
C HIS A 303 12.44 -4.82 18.52
N ARG A 304 13.18 -4.01 19.27
CA ARG A 304 13.63 -2.73 18.70
C ARG A 304 14.66 -3.05 17.63
N GLU A 305 14.22 -3.04 16.37
CA GLU A 305 15.15 -2.71 15.31
C GLU A 305 15.83 -1.43 15.73
N LEU A 306 17.12 -1.52 16.04
CA LEU A 306 17.93 -0.37 16.38
C LEU A 306 18.18 0.37 15.06
N LEU A 307 17.12 0.94 14.47
CA LEU A 307 17.16 1.81 13.31
C LEU A 307 18.20 2.92 13.52
N GLY A 308 18.39 3.32 14.77
CA GLY A 308 19.44 4.24 15.17
C GLY A 308 20.86 3.74 14.92
N ILE A 309 21.15 2.43 14.95
CA ILE A 309 22.51 1.90 14.70
C ILE A 309 22.84 1.90 13.22
N GLU A 310 21.88 1.59 12.35
CA GLU A 310 22.11 1.62 10.91
C GLU A 310 22.16 3.05 10.38
N GLY A 311 21.30 3.93 10.92
CA GLY A 311 21.42 5.38 10.73
C GLY A 311 22.76 5.92 11.24
N LEU A 312 23.19 5.53 12.44
CA LEU A 312 24.49 5.89 13.01
C LEU A 312 25.65 5.37 12.14
N ALA A 313 25.58 4.11 11.69
CA ALA A 313 26.61 3.50 10.87
C ALA A 313 26.79 4.23 9.54
N ARG A 314 25.68 4.60 8.89
CA ARG A 314 25.71 5.41 7.66
C ARG A 314 26.24 6.82 7.92
N SER A 315 25.72 7.51 8.93
CA SER A 315 26.10 8.89 9.27
C SER A 315 27.57 9.04 9.67
N TYR A 316 28.16 7.99 10.25
CA TYR A 316 29.55 7.98 10.71
C TYR A 316 30.48 7.06 9.89
N ALA A 317 30.02 6.60 8.72
CA ALA A 317 30.78 5.73 7.81
C ALA A 317 31.47 4.54 8.52
N LEU A 318 30.71 3.83 9.34
CA LEU A 318 31.16 2.58 9.96
C LEU A 318 31.23 1.47 8.90
N SER A 319 32.32 0.70 8.91
CA SER A 319 32.46 -0.49 8.07
C SER A 319 31.46 -1.58 8.49
N PRO A 320 31.15 -2.57 7.62
CA PRO A 320 30.23 -3.66 7.98
C PRO A 320 30.61 -4.37 9.29
N THR A 321 31.91 -4.58 9.50
CA THR A 321 32.46 -5.16 10.71
C THR A 321 32.27 -4.27 11.94
N GLU A 322 32.48 -2.95 11.81
CA GLU A 322 32.24 -2.00 12.90
C GLU A 322 30.76 -1.86 13.24
N THR A 323 29.88 -1.88 12.24
CA THR A 323 28.43 -1.87 12.42
C THR A 323 27.96 -3.07 13.22
N LEU A 324 28.49 -4.27 12.93
CA LEU A 324 28.19 -5.48 13.67
C LEU A 324 28.63 -5.38 15.14
N VAL A 325 29.85 -4.90 15.40
CA VAL A 325 30.33 -4.68 16.78
C VAL A 325 29.52 -3.60 17.49
N CYS A 326 29.18 -2.51 16.81
CA CYS A 326 28.35 -1.44 17.35
C CYS A 326 26.98 -1.96 17.76
N ARG A 327 26.37 -2.84 16.96
CA ARG A 327 25.11 -3.53 17.27
C ARG A 327 25.20 -4.35 18.54
N MET A 328 26.20 -5.22 18.63
CA MET A 328 26.41 -6.06 19.81
C MET A 328 26.73 -5.25 21.08
N LEU A 329 27.52 -4.17 20.96
CA LEU A 329 27.78 -3.23 22.05
C LEU A 329 26.51 -2.53 22.53
N ALA A 330 25.62 -2.14 21.61
CA ALA A 330 24.36 -1.51 21.97
C ALA A 330 23.40 -2.48 22.67
N GLN A 331 23.43 -3.76 22.30
CA GLN A 331 22.54 -4.80 22.82
C GLN A 331 22.84 -5.25 24.26
N GLY A 332 23.99 -4.92 24.83
CA GLY A 332 24.33 -5.47 26.16
C GLY A 332 25.71 -6.07 26.25
N MET A 333 26.22 -6.59 25.13
CA MET A 333 27.33 -7.53 25.14
C MET A 333 28.65 -6.90 25.59
N THR A 334 29.41 -7.67 26.35
CA THR A 334 30.77 -7.36 26.76
C THR A 334 31.74 -7.63 25.61
N LEU A 335 32.93 -7.01 25.64
CA LEU A 335 33.95 -7.22 24.61
C LEU A 335 34.37 -8.69 24.50
N ARG A 336 34.31 -9.45 25.60
CA ARG A 336 34.61 -10.89 25.61
C ARG A 336 33.52 -11.71 24.92
N GLU A 337 32.25 -11.44 25.22
CA GLU A 337 31.14 -12.13 24.56
C GLU A 337 31.12 -11.86 23.06
N ILE A 338 31.42 -10.62 22.64
CA ILE A 338 31.56 -10.25 21.23
C ILE A 338 32.73 -11.00 20.57
N ALA A 339 33.85 -11.11 21.27
CA ALA A 339 35.03 -11.82 20.78
C ALA A 339 34.73 -13.31 20.58
N THR A 340 34.14 -13.95 21.58
CA THR A 340 33.72 -15.36 21.54
C THR A 340 32.69 -15.60 20.44
N GLY A 341 31.62 -14.80 20.38
CA GLY A 341 30.56 -14.95 19.38
C GLY A 341 31.01 -14.72 17.94
N ARG A 342 32.13 -14.01 17.72
CA ARG A 342 32.69 -13.74 16.40
C ARG A 342 33.93 -14.57 16.06
N GLY A 343 34.42 -15.40 16.98
CA GLY A 343 35.64 -16.19 16.78
C GLY A 343 36.91 -15.34 16.59
N VAL A 344 36.99 -14.17 17.24
CA VAL A 344 38.15 -13.26 17.15
C VAL A 344 38.74 -12.98 18.54
N SER A 345 39.96 -12.43 18.59
CA SER A 345 40.56 -12.04 19.87
C SER A 345 39.83 -10.86 20.53
N VAL A 346 39.86 -10.79 21.87
CA VAL A 346 39.32 -9.64 22.63
C VAL A 346 40.00 -8.33 22.21
N GLU A 347 41.30 -8.38 21.92
CA GLU A 347 42.09 -7.23 21.48
C GLU A 347 41.64 -6.70 20.11
N THR A 348 41.22 -7.59 19.19
CA THR A 348 40.59 -7.23 17.92
C THR A 348 39.29 -6.45 18.15
N VAL A 349 38.41 -6.94 19.03
CA VAL A 349 37.14 -6.26 19.35
C VAL A 349 37.39 -4.93 20.04
N LYS A 350 38.38 -4.86 20.93
CA LYS A 350 38.78 -3.63 21.64
C LYS A 350 39.32 -2.57 20.67
N SER A 351 40.08 -2.98 19.65
CA SER A 351 40.52 -2.09 18.56
C SER A 351 39.34 -1.57 17.74
N GLN A 352 38.41 -2.45 17.35
CA GLN A 352 37.19 -2.07 16.62
C GLN A 352 36.29 -1.12 17.45
N ALA A 353 36.12 -1.37 18.75
CA ALA A 353 35.38 -0.49 19.66
C ALA A 353 36.02 0.91 19.75
N ARG A 354 37.36 1.00 19.83
CA ARG A 354 38.07 2.29 19.79
C ARG A 354 37.85 3.04 18.49
N SER A 355 37.89 2.34 17.35
CA SER A 355 37.58 2.93 16.04
C SER A 355 36.16 3.47 15.99
N ILE A 356 35.17 2.71 16.49
CA ILE A 356 33.77 3.13 16.56
C ILE A 356 33.63 4.39 17.43
N TYR A 357 34.25 4.42 18.62
CA TYR A 357 34.22 5.58 19.51
C TYR A 357 34.82 6.83 18.86
N ALA A 358 35.95 6.68 18.17
CA ALA A 358 36.59 7.76 17.42
C ALA A 358 35.68 8.30 16.29
N LYS A 359 35.15 7.41 15.45
CA LYS A 359 34.27 7.79 14.32
C LYS A 359 32.97 8.44 14.78
N THR A 360 32.34 7.90 15.83
CA THR A 360 31.07 8.40 16.36
C THR A 360 31.23 9.60 17.31
N ARG A 361 32.47 10.03 17.60
CA ARG A 361 32.79 11.07 18.58
C ARG A 361 32.15 10.79 19.94
N THR A 362 32.36 9.57 20.43
CA THR A 362 31.88 9.12 21.73
C THR A 362 33.06 8.61 22.57
N ARG A 363 32.99 8.76 23.89
CA ARG A 363 34.10 8.42 24.79
C ARG A 363 33.96 7.03 25.40
N ASN A 364 32.75 6.50 25.45
CA ASN A 364 32.45 5.21 26.05
C ASN A 364 31.15 4.63 25.50
N ARG A 365 30.91 3.37 25.85
CA ARG A 365 29.71 2.62 25.46
C ARG A 365 28.40 3.34 25.81
N ARG A 366 28.31 4.01 26.97
CA ARG A 366 27.07 4.71 27.39
C ARG A 366 26.77 5.88 26.46
N GLU A 367 27.80 6.64 26.08
CA GLU A 367 27.66 7.77 25.16
C GLU A 367 27.35 7.31 23.73
N LEU A 368 27.91 6.19 23.29
CA LEU A 368 27.57 5.54 22.02
C LEU A 368 26.09 5.15 21.97
N VAL A 369 25.60 4.45 23.01
CA VAL A 369 24.20 4.02 23.11
C VAL A 369 23.26 5.24 23.13
N ARG A 370 23.57 6.26 23.95
CA ARG A 370 22.79 7.50 23.98
C ARG A 370 22.72 8.15 22.59
N ARG A 371 23.85 8.25 21.89
CA ARG A 371 23.92 8.84 20.55
C ARG A 371 23.13 8.02 19.53
N ALA A 372 23.19 6.68 19.60
CA ALA A 372 22.38 5.80 18.77
C ALA A 372 20.88 6.01 19.00
N CYS A 373 20.44 6.18 20.25
CA CYS A 373 19.04 6.50 20.58
C CYS A 373 18.62 7.92 20.16
N SER A 374 19.59 8.83 19.97
CA SER A 374 19.33 10.23 19.57
C SER A 374 19.16 10.38 18.06
N ILE A 375 19.68 9.43 17.28
CA ILE A 375 19.61 9.41 15.83
C ILE A 375 18.43 8.50 15.47
N VAL A 376 17.21 9.01 15.60
CA VAL A 376 16.08 8.42 14.89
C VAL A 376 16.28 8.83 13.43
N PRO A 377 16.57 7.90 12.49
CA PRO A 377 16.65 8.28 11.10
C PRO A 377 15.32 8.92 10.71
N PRO A 378 15.31 10.03 9.94
CA PRO A 378 14.09 10.40 9.24
C PRO A 378 13.71 9.18 8.38
N LEU A 379 12.43 8.81 8.45
CA LEU A 379 11.84 7.78 7.61
C LEU A 379 12.26 8.06 6.17
N LEU A 380 13.20 7.28 5.64
CA LEU A 380 13.64 7.45 4.27
C LEU A 380 12.56 6.83 3.39
N ASP A 381 11.80 7.70 2.75
CA ASP A 381 10.96 7.36 1.62
C ASP A 381 11.82 6.66 0.54
N ARG A 382 11.23 5.69 -0.14
CA ARG A 382 11.88 4.79 -1.11
C ARG A 382 12.30 5.50 -2.41
N HIS A 383 12.38 6.81 -2.43
CA HIS A 383 12.88 7.58 -3.57
C HIS A 383 14.26 8.12 -3.27
N GLY A 384 15.26 7.29 -3.57
CA GLY A 384 16.68 7.67 -3.62
C GLY A 384 16.96 8.70 -4.71
N LYS A 385 16.49 9.94 -4.53
CA LYS A 385 17.04 11.11 -5.20
C LYS A 385 17.81 11.94 -4.18
N ARG A 386 19.14 11.93 -4.38
CA ARG A 386 20.03 12.97 -3.86
C ARG A 386 19.46 14.32 -4.28
N ILE A 387 19.06 15.13 -3.31
CA ILE A 387 18.96 16.57 -3.51
C ILE A 387 20.39 17.08 -3.32
N ASN A 388 21.00 17.56 -4.40
CA ASN A 388 22.16 18.44 -4.33
C ASN A 388 21.71 19.82 -3.85
#